data_AF-A0A392PT39-F1
#
_entry.id   AF-A0A392PT39-F1
#
_cell.length_a   1.000
_cell.length_b   1.000
_cell.length_c   1.000
_cell.angle_alpha   90.00
_cell.angle_beta   90.00
_cell.angle_gamma   90.00
#
_symmetry.space_group_name_H-M   'P 1'
#
loop_
_entity.id
_entity.type
_entity.pdbx_description
1 polymer ?
#
loop_
_entity_poly.entity_id
_entity_poly.type
_entity_poly.pdbx_seq_one_letter_code
_entity_poly.pdbx_strand_id
1 'polypeptide(L)' 'MECLQLIMEGVSKFATENQNIPWKKILEFGCRVFDNTRTPVDLKDKWRNMMKE' A
#
# COMPACT_ATOMS: atom_id res chain seq x y z
N MET A 1 -13.05 2.31 -5.16
CA MET A 1 -13.17 1.23 -4.15
C MET A 1 -12.07 0.17 -4.30
N GLU A 2 -11.49 -0.04 -5.49
CA GLU A 2 -10.49 -1.10 -5.73
C GLU A 2 -9.08 -0.84 -5.17
N CYS A 3 -8.66 0.42 -4.99
CA CYS A 3 -7.29 0.71 -4.51
C CYS A 3 -7.00 0.17 -3.11
N LEU A 4 -7.98 0.10 -2.21
CA LEU A 4 -7.78 -0.32 -0.82
C LEU A 4 -7.41 -1.81 -0.73
N GLN A 5 -8.05 -2.65 -1.54
CA GLN A 5 -7.77 -4.09 -1.58
C GLN A 5 -6.32 -4.37 -1.99
N LEU A 6 -5.79 -3.63 -2.97
CA LEU A 6 -4.39 -3.79 -3.39
C LEU A 6 -3.39 -3.32 -2.35
N ILE A 7 -3.73 -2.29 -1.56
CA ILE A 7 -2.88 -1.90 -0.43
C ILE A 7 -2.87 -3.02 0.60
N MET A 8 -4.03 -3.59 0.97
CA MET A 8 -4.10 -4.71 1.92
C MET A 8 -3.37 -5.95 1.41
N GLU A 9 -3.61 -6.34 0.16
CA GLU A 9 -2.97 -7.50 -0.44
C GLU A 9 -1.45 -7.30 -0.56
N GLY A 10 -1.02 -6.12 -1.01
CA GLY A 10 0.40 -5.78 -1.08
C GLY A 10 1.06 -5.73 0.30
N VAL A 11 0.41 -5.15 1.31
CA VAL A 11 0.93 -5.18 2.68
C VAL A 11 0.99 -6.62 3.18
N SER A 12 -0.05 -7.43 3.03
CA SER A 12 0.00 -8.83 3.48
C SER A 12 1.05 -9.67 2.75
N LYS A 13 1.34 -9.34 1.48
CA LYS A 13 2.29 -10.10 0.64
C LYS A 13 3.74 -9.65 0.82
N PHE A 14 3.96 -8.37 1.08
CA PHE A 14 5.30 -7.76 1.15
C PHE A 14 5.70 -7.27 2.55
N ALA A 15 4.77 -7.12 3.48
CA ALA A 15 5.11 -6.85 4.87
C ALA A 15 5.61 -8.15 5.51
N THR A 16 6.86 -8.13 5.93
CA THR A 16 7.45 -9.17 6.76
C THR A 16 7.33 -8.73 8.21
N GLU A 17 6.89 -9.62 9.10
CA GLU A 17 6.88 -9.37 10.55
C GLU A 17 8.25 -8.82 10.98
N ASN A 18 8.25 -7.66 11.63
CA ASN A 18 9.42 -6.88 12.08
C ASN A 18 10.23 -6.09 11.03
N GLN A 19 9.83 -6.00 9.76
CA GLN A 19 10.49 -5.12 8.80
C GLN A 19 9.61 -3.95 8.34
N ASN A 20 10.26 -2.86 7.92
CA ASN A 20 9.60 -1.74 7.29
C ASN A 20 8.82 -2.20 6.04
N ILE A 21 7.53 -1.90 6.00
CA ILE A 21 6.67 -2.19 4.85
C ILE A 21 7.28 -1.54 3.59
N PRO A 22 7.60 -2.32 2.53
CA PRO A 22 8.20 -1.78 1.32
C PRO A 22 7.14 -1.15 0.42
N TRP A 23 6.66 0.04 0.80
CA TRP A 23 5.62 0.79 0.09
C TRP A 23 5.90 1.00 -1.40
N LYS A 24 7.19 1.13 -1.77
CA LYS A 24 7.61 1.25 -3.17
C LYS A 24 7.27 -0.01 -3.98
N LYS A 25 7.54 -1.20 -3.44
CA LYS A 25 7.15 -2.48 -4.07
C LYS A 25 5.64 -2.65 -4.15
N ILE A 26 4.91 -2.20 -3.13
CA ILE A 26 3.44 -2.25 -3.11
C ILE A 26 2.87 -1.31 -4.18
N LEU A 27 3.41 -0.10 -4.31
CA LEU A 27 3.03 0.84 -5.36
C LEU A 27 3.28 0.25 -6.75
N GLU A 28 4.45 -0.38 -6.97
CA GLU A 28 4.75 -1.07 -8.23
C GLU A 28 3.81 -2.26 -8.49
N PHE A 29 3.47 -3.03 -7.45
CA PHE A 29 2.53 -4.15 -7.54
C PHE A 29 1.14 -3.71 -8.00
N GLY A 30 0.64 -2.60 -7.44
CA GLY A 30 -0.66 -2.05 -7.82
C GLY A 30 -0.60 -0.92 -8.84
N CYS A 31 0.54 -0.66 -9.50
CA CYS A 31 0.75 0.49 -10.41
C CYS A 31 -0.26 0.54 -11.56
N ARG A 32 -0.86 -0.61 -11.92
CA ARG A 32 -1.91 -0.72 -12.94
C ARG A 32 -3.28 -0.21 -12.47
N VAL A 33 -3.48 -0.08 -11.16
CA VAL A 33 -4.76 0.26 -10.52
C VAL A 33 -4.62 1.51 -9.64
N PHE A 34 -3.42 1.79 -9.13
CA PHE A 34 -3.10 3.07 -8.51
C PHE A 34 -2.94 4.13 -9.58
N ASP A 35 -3.58 5.28 -9.40
CA ASP A 35 -3.27 6.46 -10.21
C ASP A 35 -1.77 6.75 -10.18
N ASN A 36 -1.22 7.20 -11.32
CA ASN A 36 0.17 7.63 -11.44
C ASN A 36 0.54 8.78 -10.49
N THR A 37 -0.45 9.42 -9.85
CA THR A 37 -0.24 10.44 -8.82
C THR A 37 0.01 9.87 -7.43
N ARG A 38 -0.28 8.58 -7.18
CA ARG A 38 -0.03 7.94 -5.87
C ARG A 38 1.47 7.81 -5.64
N THR A 39 1.93 8.33 -4.53
CA THR A 39 3.29 8.11 -4.05
C THR A 39 3.33 7.00 -3.00
N PRO A 40 4.51 6.40 -2.73
CA PRO A 40 4.66 5.44 -1.64
C PRO A 40 4.25 6.03 -0.27
N VAL A 41 4.35 7.36 -0.11
CA VAL A 41 3.94 8.09 1.09
C VAL A 41 2.42 8.12 1.20
N ASP A 42 1.70 8.35 0.10
CA ASP A 42 0.23 8.29 0.08
C ASP A 42 -0.29 6.91 0.47
N LEU A 43 0.35 5.83 -0.01
CA LEU A 43 -0.03 4.47 0.42
C LEU A 43 0.16 4.27 1.93
N LYS A 44 1.29 4.72 2.46
CA LYS A 44 1.58 4.64 3.90
C LYS A 44 0.54 5.41 4.71
N ASP A 45 0.24 6.63 4.31
CA ASP A 45 -0.71 7.48 5.03
C ASP A 45 -2.13 6.90 4.96
N LYS A 46 -2.55 6.46 3.76
CA LYS A 46 -3.83 5.78 3.56
C LYS A 46 -3.95 4.52 4.40
N TRP A 47 -2.89 3.71 4.49
CA TRP A 47 -2.84 2.55 5.37
C TRP A 47 -2.98 2.90 6.84
N ARG A 48 -2.26 3.92 7.31
CA ARG A 48 -2.37 4.37 8.70
C ARG A 48 -3.78 4.89 9.03
N ASN A 49 -4.43 5.57 8.09
CA ASN A 49 -5.81 5.99 8.26
C ASN A 49 -6.76 4.78 8.32
N MET A 50 -6.56 3.77 7.48
CA MET A 50 -7.35 2.52 7.50
C MET A 50 -7.18 1.73 8.81
N MET A 51 -6.00 1.69 9.40
CA MET A 51 -5.77 0.98 10.67
C MET A 51 -6.26 1.74 11.91
N LYS A 52 -6.64 3.01 11.75
CA LYS A 52 -7.13 3.86 12.84
C LYS A 52 -8.66 3.90 12.96
N GLU A 53 -9.38 3.47 11.91
CA GLU A 53 -10.82 3.18 11.96
C GLU A 53 -11.06 1.73 12.38
#